data_AF-A8UDQ8-F1
#
_entry.id   AF-A8UDQ8-F1
#
_cell.length_a   1.000
_cell.length_b   1.000
_cell.length_c   1.000
_cell.angle_alpha   90.00
_cell.angle_beta   90.00
_cell.angle_gamma   90.00
#
_symmetry.space_group_name_H-M   'P 1'
#
loop_
_entity.id
_entity.type
_entity.pdbx_description
1 polymer ?
#
loop_
_entity_poly.entity_id
_entity_poly.type
_entity_poly.pdbx_seq_one_letter_code
_entity_poly.pdbx_strand_id
1 'polypeptide(L)' 'MIDLHCHILPGVDDGAKNLEDSMDMARKAVAEGITHILASPHYKNGHWDIEKQTILRLVNEVQEELDA' A
#
# COMPACT_ATOMS: atom_id res chain seq x y z
N MET A 1 -13.94 9.41 -0.01
CA MET A 1 -13.37 9.40 -1.38
C MET A 1 -12.66 8.07 -1.58
N ILE A 2 -12.63 7.52 -2.80
CA ILE A 2 -11.90 6.28 -3.11
C ILE A 2 -10.67 6.66 -3.91
N ASP A 3 -9.49 6.30 -3.43
CA ASP A 3 -8.25 6.37 -4.19
C ASP A 3 -8.02 5.05 -4.93
N LEU A 4 -7.82 5.14 -6.23
CA LEU A 4 -7.66 3.99 -7.11
C LEU A 4 -6.19 3.70 -7.46
N HIS A 5 -5.25 4.55 -7.03
CA HIS A 5 -3.85 4.40 -7.36
C HIS A 5 -2.94 4.85 -6.20
N CYS A 6 -2.55 3.89 -5.37
CA CYS A 6 -1.69 4.15 -4.22
C CYS A 6 -0.61 3.08 -4.04
N HIS A 7 0.63 3.53 -3.85
CA HIS A 7 1.80 2.71 -3.55
C HIS A 7 1.98 2.57 -2.02
N ILE A 8 0.91 2.10 -1.35
CA ILE A 8 0.86 2.02 0.11
C ILE A 8 1.53 0.79 0.70
N LEU A 9 1.81 -0.24 -0.11
CA LEU A 9 2.39 -1.50 0.37
C LEU A 9 3.87 -1.33 0.70
N PRO A 10 4.36 -1.82 1.85
CA PRO A 10 5.71 -1.54 2.31
C PRO A 10 6.76 -2.40 1.61
N GLY A 11 7.84 -1.76 1.16
CA GLY A 11 9.09 -2.41 0.76
C GLY A 11 9.02 -3.17 -0.57
N VAL A 12 8.01 -2.92 -1.38
CA VAL A 12 7.79 -3.61 -2.66
C VAL A 12 8.20 -2.78 -3.87
N ASP A 13 8.00 -1.48 -3.82
CA ASP A 13 8.35 -0.58 -4.91
C ASP A 13 8.88 0.77 -4.39
N ASP A 14 8.69 1.84 -5.15
CA ASP A 14 9.11 3.20 -4.84
C ASP A 14 8.14 3.98 -3.94
N GLY A 15 7.09 3.32 -3.43
CA GLY A 15 6.17 3.85 -2.43
C GLY A 15 6.71 3.77 -0.99
N ALA A 16 5.87 3.24 -0.09
CA ALA A 16 6.23 3.06 1.32
C ALA A 16 7.44 2.12 1.49
N LYS A 17 8.44 2.50 2.30
CA LYS A 17 9.64 1.67 2.50
C LYS A 17 9.49 0.65 3.60
N ASN A 18 8.62 0.92 4.57
CA ASN A 18 8.31 0.08 5.72
C ASN A 18 6.86 0.30 6.17
N LEU A 19 6.40 -0.48 7.14
CA LEU A 19 5.01 -0.41 7.63
C LEU A 19 4.66 0.93 8.27
N GLU A 20 5.64 1.60 8.91
CA GLU A 20 5.45 2.93 9.51
C GLU A 20 5.15 3.98 8.43
N ASP A 21 5.89 3.96 7.31
CA ASP A 21 5.62 4.81 6.15
C ASP A 21 4.21 4.57 5.59
N SER A 22 3.77 3.30 5.49
CA SER A 22 2.41 2.93 5.06
C SER A 22 1.34 3.55 5.97
N MET A 23 1.55 3.51 7.29
CA MET A 23 0.62 4.10 8.26
C MET A 23 0.59 5.62 8.21
N ASP A 24 1.73 6.26 7.96
CA ASP A 24 1.78 7.71 7.75
C ASP A 24 1.08 8.14 6.46
N MET A 25 1.19 7.35 5.39
CA MET A 25 0.42 7.55 4.16
C MET A 25 -1.08 7.39 4.42
N ALA A 26 -1.51 6.35 5.15
CA ALA A 26 -2.91 6.14 5.49
C ALA A 26 -3.49 7.29 6.34
N ARG A 27 -2.75 7.78 7.35
CA ARG A 27 -3.15 8.93 8.17
C ARG A 27 -3.38 10.18 7.33
N LYS A 28 -2.50 10.45 6.36
CA LYS A 28 -2.65 11.57 5.42
C LYS A 28 -3.86 11.38 4.51
N ALA A 29 -4.06 10.19 3.98
CA ALA A 29 -5.21 9.86 3.13
C ALA A 29 -6.54 10.11 3.88
N VAL A 30 -6.64 9.70 5.14
CA VAL A 30 -7.81 9.98 6.00
C VAL A 30 -8.01 11.48 6.21
N ALA A 31 -6.94 12.24 6.47
CA ALA A 31 -7.01 13.69 6.62
C ALA A 31 -7.51 14.41 5.35
N GLU A 32 -7.30 13.81 4.18
CA GLU A 32 -7.81 14.28 2.88
C GLU A 32 -9.22 13.74 2.54
N GLY A 33 -9.84 12.96 3.44
CA GLY A 33 -11.18 12.40 3.25
C GLY A 33 -11.23 11.15 2.36
N ILE A 34 -10.09 10.51 2.11
CA ILE A 34 -10.02 9.18 1.48
C ILE A 34 -10.45 8.14 2.52
N THR A 35 -11.35 7.26 2.11
CA THR A 35 -11.92 6.21 2.96
C THR A 35 -11.61 4.81 2.45
N HIS A 36 -11.20 4.68 1.19
CA HIS A 36 -10.84 3.41 0.56
C HIS A 36 -9.65 3.64 -0.36
N ILE A 37 -8.70 2.70 -0.34
CA ILE A 37 -7.52 2.70 -1.20
C ILE A 37 -7.48 1.36 -1.95
N LEU A 38 -7.35 1.42 -3.27
CA LEU A 38 -6.92 0.29 -4.08
C LEU A 38 -5.38 0.30 -4.15
N ALA A 39 -4.73 -0.65 -3.48
CA ALA A 39 -3.29 -0.80 -3.58
C ALA A 39 -2.89 -1.18 -5.01
N SER A 40 -2.06 -0.36 -5.64
CA SER A 40 -1.65 -0.51 -7.05
C SER A 40 -0.12 -0.47 -7.20
N PRO A 41 0.61 -1.37 -6.52
CA PRO A 41 2.07 -1.38 -6.59
C PRO A 41 2.54 -1.68 -8.01
N HIS A 42 3.79 -1.35 -8.31
CA HIS A 42 4.43 -1.83 -9.52
C HIS A 42 4.50 -3.37 -9.54
N TYR A 43 4.18 -3.96 -10.70
CA TYR A 43 4.16 -5.42 -10.87
C TYR A 43 4.78 -5.82 -12.20
N LYS A 44 5.88 -6.60 -12.12
CA LYS A 44 6.55 -7.28 -13.24
C LYS A 44 6.77 -6.39 -14.47
N ASN A 45 7.39 -5.23 -14.25
CA ASN A 45 7.72 -4.25 -15.30
C ASN A 45 9.22 -4.22 -15.68
N GLY A 46 10.01 -5.20 -15.21
CA GLY A 46 11.45 -5.30 -15.45
C GLY A 46 12.33 -4.57 -14.44
N HIS A 47 11.79 -3.55 -13.74
CA HIS A 47 12.46 -2.92 -12.59
C HIS A 47 12.01 -3.56 -11.27
N TRP A 48 10.71 -3.86 -11.17
CA TRP A 48 10.08 -4.48 -10.02
C TRP A 48 9.60 -5.89 -10.39
N ASP A 49 10.17 -6.91 -9.76
CA ASP A 49 9.78 -8.31 -9.95
C ASP A 49 9.28 -8.88 -8.62
N ILE A 50 7.96 -8.77 -8.43
CA ILE A 50 7.29 -9.08 -7.17
C ILE A 50 6.26 -10.14 -7.45
N GLU A 51 6.23 -11.17 -6.61
CA GLU A 51 5.25 -12.23 -6.73
C GLU A 51 3.87 -11.78 -6.24
N LYS A 52 2.83 -12.24 -6.92
CA LYS A 52 1.43 -11.95 -6.58
C LYS A 52 1.14 -12.31 -5.11
N GLN A 53 1.67 -13.43 -4.62
CA GLN A 53 1.46 -13.87 -3.24
C GLN A 53 2.05 -12.88 -2.22
N THR A 54 3.19 -12.26 -2.53
CA THR A 54 3.79 -11.22 -1.69
C THR A 54 2.88 -10.00 -1.61
N ILE A 55 2.34 -9.55 -2.74
CA ILE A 55 1.39 -8.43 -2.79
C ILE A 55 0.15 -8.73 -1.93
N LEU A 56 -0.46 -9.91 -2.10
CA LEU A 56 -1.65 -10.29 -1.33
C LEU A 56 -1.37 -10.37 0.19
N ARG A 57 -0.20 -10.91 0.58
CA ARG A 57 0.22 -10.96 1.97
C ARG A 57 0.35 -9.56 2.56
N LEU A 58 1.00 -8.65 1.83
CA LEU A 58 1.23 -7.27 2.28
C LEU A 58 -0.08 -6.46 2.35
N VAL A 59 -1.02 -6.70 1.43
CA VAL A 59 -2.36 -6.10 1.52
C VAL A 59 -3.03 -6.51 2.84
N ASN A 60 -2.99 -7.79 3.21
CA ASN A 60 -3.55 -8.25 4.48
C ASN A 60 -2.80 -7.66 5.68
N GLU A 61 -1.47 -7.64 5.65
CA GLU A 61 -0.64 -7.08 6.73
C GLU A 61 -0.94 -5.59 6.97
N VAL A 62 -1.04 -4.79 5.89
CA VAL A 62 -1.41 -3.38 6.00
C VAL A 62 -2.85 -3.23 6.48
N GLN A 63 -3.78 -4.07 6.02
CA GLN A 63 -5.17 -4.02 6.47
C GLN A 63 -5.31 -4.35 7.97
N GLU A 64 -4.61 -5.39 8.45
CA GLU A 64 -4.59 -5.75 9.87
C GLU A 64 -4.08 -4.61 10.75
N GLU A 65 -3.04 -3.90 10.30
CA GLU A 65 -2.51 -2.73 11.02
C GLU A 65 -3.48 -1.54 11.00
N LEU A 66 -4.25 -1.34 9.92
CA LEU A 66 -5.28 -0.29 9.84
C LEU A 66 -6.49 -0.58 10.75
N ASP A 67 -6.77 -1.85 11.01
CA ASP A 67 -7.90 -2.29 11.83
C ASP A 67 -7.57 -2.32 13.34
N ALA A 68 -6.30 -2.13 13.72
CA ALA A 68 -5.80 -2.14 15.10
C ALA A 68 -6.09 -0.83 15.86
#